data_AF-A0A523Q252-F1
#
_entry.id   AF-A0A523Q252-F1
#
_cell.length_a   1.000
_cell.length_b   1.000
_cell.length_c   1.000
_cell.angle_alpha   90.00
_cell.angle_beta   90.00
_cell.angle_gamma   90.00
#
_symmetry.space_group_name_H-M   'P 1'
#
loop_
_entity.id
_entity.type
_entity.pdbx_description
1 polymer ?
#
loop_
_entity_poly.entity_id
_entity_poly.type
_entity_poly.pdbx_seq_one_letter_code
_entity_poly.pdbx_strand_id
1 'polypeptide(L)'
;MTEQEKASGPTHSTFGSLPSSDDIRSIGDIIRDTRALSAAQVAEILQHQRLHGLKFGEAAIALGYASPDDVLHALAEQFNYAVADGEQTAAHPELVVLNQPFSQLRGPRLHEVFGVDNNSGLSGLLSGRRGDSVIKSVKGINNLFVLPVGIQPPNPLELIEGAAFGLLLHELLNKFDHVVVDTPAADFGADGLVAAARCGVALIVARQNSVRVDDLKALVQALSASTAKVAGVVMNEY
;
A
#
# COMPACT_ATOMS: atom_id res chain seq x y z
N MET A 1 45.75 4.06 45.28
CA MET A 1 46.26 3.74 43.93
C MET A 1 45.74 2.36 43.58
N THR A 2 44.86 2.10 42.62
CA THR A 2 44.03 2.92 41.72
C THR A 2 43.08 1.90 41.09
N GLU A 3 41.77 2.06 41.26
CA GLU A 3 40.77 2.19 40.17
C GLU A 3 40.53 0.94 39.30
N GLN A 4 39.36 0.32 39.52
CA GLN A 4 38.62 -0.49 38.55
C GLN A 4 37.41 0.34 38.09
N GLU A 5 37.35 0.61 36.80
CA GLU A 5 36.32 1.38 36.11
C GLU A 5 35.06 0.54 35.90
N LYS A 6 33.91 1.06 36.37
CA LYS A 6 32.59 0.43 36.30
C LYS A 6 31.77 1.18 35.25
N ALA A 7 31.48 0.53 34.13
CA ALA A 7 30.66 1.09 33.06
C ALA A 7 29.17 1.13 33.48
N SER A 8 28.60 2.34 33.46
CA SER A 8 27.18 2.64 33.64
C SER A 8 26.37 2.28 32.39
N GLY A 9 25.36 1.40 32.53
CA GLY A 9 24.30 1.22 31.54
C GLY A 9 23.16 2.24 31.75
N PRO A 10 22.49 2.72 30.70
CA PRO A 10 21.43 3.71 30.85
C PRO A 10 20.10 3.07 31.31
N THR A 11 19.42 3.86 32.12
CA THR A 11 18.11 3.71 32.76
C THR A 11 16.97 3.26 31.85
N HIS A 12 16.23 2.22 32.27
CA HIS A 12 14.92 1.87 31.74
C HIS A 12 13.90 2.96 32.07
N SER A 13 13.39 3.67 31.05
CA SER A 13 12.16 4.44 31.13
C SER A 13 10.97 3.51 30.88
N THR A 14 10.15 3.33 31.91
CA THR A 14 8.92 2.54 31.92
C THR A 14 7.87 3.15 30.98
N PHE A 15 7.52 2.45 29.89
CA PHE A 15 6.34 2.80 29.09
C PHE A 15 5.09 2.18 29.70
N GLY A 16 4.03 2.98 29.79
CA GLY A 16 2.74 2.63 30.38
C GLY A 16 2.07 1.43 29.71
N SER A 17 1.27 0.71 30.48
CA SER A 17 0.50 -0.47 30.07
C SER A 17 -0.39 -0.20 28.86
N LEU A 18 -0.36 -1.12 27.90
CA LEU A 18 -1.17 -1.13 26.69
C LEU A 18 -2.67 -1.34 27.00
N PRO A 19 -3.59 -0.66 26.28
CA PRO A 19 -5.03 -0.91 26.38
C PRO A 19 -5.43 -2.25 25.76
N SER A 20 -6.47 -2.87 26.32
CA SER A 20 -7.00 -4.19 25.96
C SER A 20 -7.82 -4.19 24.66
N SER A 21 -7.99 -5.38 24.07
CA SER A 21 -8.65 -5.66 22.78
C SER A 21 -10.13 -5.28 22.64
N ASP A 22 -10.75 -4.75 23.71
CA ASP A 22 -12.14 -4.26 23.69
C ASP A 22 -12.27 -2.79 23.23
N ASP A 23 -11.16 -2.06 23.03
CA ASP A 23 -11.16 -0.63 22.71
C ASP A 23 -11.03 -0.27 21.21
N ILE A 24 -11.21 -1.24 20.30
CA ILE A 24 -11.12 -0.97 18.84
C ILE A 24 -12.42 -0.31 18.38
N ARG A 25 -12.40 1.02 18.24
CA ARG A 25 -13.53 1.79 17.69
C ARG A 25 -13.85 1.36 16.25
N SER A 26 -15.13 1.18 15.93
CA SER A 26 -15.58 0.84 14.58
C SER A 26 -15.40 2.04 13.64
N ILE A 27 -15.10 1.79 12.34
CA ILE A 27 -15.04 2.84 11.29
C ILE A 27 -16.29 3.73 11.34
N GLY A 28 -17.46 3.13 11.56
CA GLY A 28 -18.72 3.87 11.61
C GLY A 28 -18.80 4.83 12.78
N ASP A 29 -18.23 4.47 13.94
CA ASP A 29 -18.16 5.36 15.10
C ASP A 29 -17.17 6.50 14.87
N ILE A 30 -16.02 6.21 14.25
CA ILE A 30 -15.00 7.23 13.96
C ILE A 30 -15.50 8.23 12.91
N ILE A 31 -16.15 7.76 11.83
CA ILE A 31 -16.75 8.65 10.82
C ILE A 31 -17.89 9.46 11.42
N ARG A 32 -18.74 8.84 12.26
CA ARG A 32 -19.82 9.56 12.97
C ARG A 32 -19.25 10.70 13.81
N ASP A 33 -18.21 10.43 14.57
CA ASP A 33 -17.63 11.41 15.50
C ASP A 33 -16.87 12.50 14.73
N THR A 34 -16.13 12.15 13.68
CA THR A 34 -15.35 13.09 12.85
C THR A 34 -16.25 14.05 12.05
N ARG A 35 -17.36 13.54 11.50
CA ARG A 35 -18.31 14.33 10.68
C ARG A 35 -19.56 14.79 11.43
N ALA A 36 -19.62 14.54 12.74
CA ALA A 36 -20.77 14.84 13.59
C ALA A 36 -22.11 14.36 12.97
N LEU A 37 -22.14 13.12 12.47
CA LEU A 37 -23.33 12.57 11.81
C LEU A 37 -24.49 12.39 12.80
N SER A 38 -25.69 12.83 12.40
CA SER A 38 -26.91 12.63 13.19
C SER A 38 -27.36 11.16 13.18
N ALA A 39 -28.14 10.76 14.19
CA ALA A 39 -28.70 9.41 14.28
C ALA A 39 -29.55 9.02 13.04
N ALA A 40 -30.23 9.99 12.43
CA ALA A 40 -30.98 9.79 11.19
C ALA A 40 -30.07 9.48 10.00
N GLN A 41 -28.96 10.22 9.85
CA GLN A 41 -27.97 9.99 8.79
C GLN A 41 -27.27 8.63 8.95
N VAL A 42 -26.93 8.24 10.18
CA VAL A 42 -26.34 6.92 10.44
C VAL A 42 -27.31 5.79 10.08
N ALA A 43 -28.60 5.93 10.41
CA ALA A 43 -29.62 4.96 10.06
C ALA A 43 -29.78 4.82 8.54
N GLU A 44 -29.71 5.93 7.80
CA GLU A 44 -29.77 5.96 6.35
C GLU A 44 -28.56 5.27 5.70
N ILE A 45 -27.35 5.53 6.22
CA ILE A 45 -26.12 4.84 5.79
C ILE A 45 -26.24 3.33 6.01
N LEU A 46 -26.70 2.89 7.19
CA LEU A 46 -26.88 1.48 7.50
C LEU A 46 -27.96 0.81 6.63
N GLN A 47 -29.01 1.53 6.28
CA GLN A 47 -30.03 1.03 5.37
C GLN A 47 -29.48 0.87 3.96
N HIS A 48 -28.77 1.89 3.45
CA HIS A 48 -28.14 1.85 2.13
C HIS A 48 -27.07 0.76 2.05
N GLN A 49 -26.31 0.58 3.13
CA GLN A 49 -25.34 -0.49 3.29
C GLN A 49 -25.99 -1.88 3.12
N ARG A 50 -27.12 -2.13 3.79
CA ARG A 50 -27.84 -3.41 3.69
C ARG A 50 -28.48 -3.65 2.33
N LEU A 51 -29.03 -2.59 1.71
CA LEU A 51 -29.70 -2.69 0.41
C LEU A 51 -28.71 -2.96 -0.74
N HIS A 52 -27.51 -2.39 -0.67
CA HIS A 52 -26.53 -2.46 -1.75
C HIS A 52 -25.32 -3.37 -1.44
N GLY A 53 -25.26 -3.97 -0.25
CA GLY A 53 -24.17 -4.86 0.15
C GLY A 53 -22.82 -4.15 0.30
N LEU A 54 -22.83 -2.84 0.58
CA LEU A 54 -21.63 -2.00 0.66
C LEU A 54 -20.96 -2.08 2.05
N LYS A 55 -19.74 -1.58 2.17
CA LYS A 55 -19.13 -1.28 3.49
C LYS A 55 -19.63 0.08 4.00
N PHE A 56 -19.60 0.32 5.32
CA PHE A 56 -20.15 1.55 5.91
C PHE A 56 -19.56 2.83 5.30
N GLY A 57 -18.24 2.89 5.12
CA GLY A 57 -17.58 4.05 4.49
C GLY A 57 -17.99 4.26 3.03
N GLU A 58 -18.17 3.18 2.26
CA GLU A 58 -18.63 3.25 0.87
C GLU A 58 -20.07 3.75 0.78
N ALA A 59 -20.95 3.28 1.67
CA ALA A 59 -22.33 3.76 1.78
C ALA A 59 -22.38 5.24 2.22
N ALA A 60 -21.50 5.67 3.13
CA ALA A 60 -21.40 7.06 3.56
C ALA A 60 -20.93 7.98 2.43
N ILE A 61 -20.01 7.53 1.56
CA ILE A 61 -19.58 8.27 0.36
C ILE A 61 -20.71 8.34 -0.66
N ALA A 62 -21.38 7.21 -0.94
CA ALA A 62 -22.46 7.14 -1.91
C ALA A 62 -23.64 8.09 -1.57
N LEU A 63 -23.90 8.29 -0.27
CA LEU A 63 -24.91 9.22 0.23
C LEU A 63 -24.41 10.66 0.41
N GLY A 64 -23.12 10.92 0.17
CA GLY A 64 -22.51 12.26 0.31
C GLY A 64 -22.29 12.70 1.77
N TYR A 65 -22.38 11.78 2.73
CA TYR A 65 -22.17 12.04 4.16
C TYR A 65 -20.70 11.94 4.59
N ALA A 66 -19.86 11.31 3.78
CA ALA A 66 -18.42 11.27 3.96
C ALA A 66 -17.71 11.47 2.62
N SER A 67 -16.52 12.05 2.65
CA SER A 67 -15.57 12.06 1.54
C SER A 67 -14.66 10.83 1.61
N PRO A 68 -13.99 10.47 0.51
CA PRO A 68 -12.94 9.45 0.54
C PRO A 68 -11.92 9.71 1.66
N ASP A 69 -11.47 10.95 1.83
CA ASP A 69 -10.47 11.33 2.83
C ASP A 69 -10.94 11.07 4.28
N ASP A 70 -12.23 11.20 4.59
CA ASP A 70 -12.74 10.89 5.94
C ASP A 70 -12.73 9.40 6.22
N VAL A 71 -13.01 8.58 5.21
CA VAL A 71 -12.94 7.12 5.33
C VAL A 71 -11.47 6.71 5.51
N LEU A 72 -10.55 7.34 4.77
CA LEU A 72 -9.11 7.11 4.92
C LEU A 72 -8.63 7.51 6.32
N HIS A 73 -9.05 8.67 6.83
CA HIS A 73 -8.73 9.13 8.18
C HIS A 73 -9.29 8.19 9.25
N ALA A 74 -10.55 7.76 9.11
CA ALA A 74 -11.17 6.84 10.05
C ALA A 74 -10.50 5.45 10.06
N LEU A 75 -10.06 4.97 8.90
CA LEU A 75 -9.25 3.77 8.78
C LEU A 75 -7.86 3.97 9.39
N ALA A 76 -7.22 5.12 9.17
CA ALA A 76 -5.94 5.46 9.77
C ALA A 76 -6.01 5.47 11.29
N GLU A 77 -7.07 6.04 11.86
CA GLU A 77 -7.31 6.06 13.30
C GLU A 77 -7.64 4.67 13.86
N GLN A 78 -8.52 3.90 13.20
CA GLN A 78 -8.90 2.56 13.63
C GLN A 78 -7.71 1.59 13.70
N PHE A 79 -6.83 1.64 12.70
CA PHE A 79 -5.66 0.77 12.61
C PHE A 79 -4.39 1.44 13.18
N ASN A 80 -4.53 2.65 13.72
CA ASN A 80 -3.48 3.48 14.30
C ASN A 80 -2.26 3.57 13.36
N TYR A 81 -2.54 3.93 12.11
CA TYR A 81 -1.56 4.38 11.14
C TYR A 81 -1.16 5.83 11.45
N ALA A 82 0.12 6.16 11.27
CA ALA A 82 0.61 7.51 11.48
C ALA A 82 0.08 8.41 10.35
N VAL A 83 -0.92 9.24 10.67
CA VAL A 83 -1.34 10.36 9.83
C VAL A 83 -0.34 11.49 10.09
N ALA A 84 0.38 11.92 9.05
CA ALA A 84 1.19 13.11 9.16
C ALA A 84 0.27 14.33 9.07
N ASP A 85 0.32 15.19 10.10
CA ASP A 85 -0.23 16.54 9.99
C ASP A 85 0.44 17.22 8.80
N GLY A 86 -0.35 17.91 7.97
CA GLY A 86 0.04 18.48 6.67
C GLY A 86 1.12 19.57 6.70
N GLU A 87 1.96 19.63 7.72
CA GLU A 87 3.04 20.59 7.91
C GLU A 87 4.38 19.89 8.19
N GLN A 88 4.93 19.19 7.19
CA GLN A 88 6.38 19.01 7.05
C GLN A 88 6.76 18.45 5.66
N THR A 89 6.52 19.26 4.63
CA THR A 89 7.05 19.04 3.27
C THR A 89 8.52 19.48 3.15
N ALA A 90 9.42 18.92 3.96
CA ALA A 90 10.82 19.35 3.96
C ALA A 90 11.83 18.24 4.30
N ALA A 91 11.97 17.24 3.42
CA ALA A 91 13.22 16.51 3.11
C ALA A 91 12.92 15.42 2.06
N HIS A 92 13.24 15.69 0.79
CA HIS A 92 12.88 14.92 -0.41
C HIS A 92 13.36 13.46 -0.44
N PRO A 93 12.44 12.47 -0.59
CA PRO A 93 12.81 11.07 -0.81
C PRO A 93 12.46 10.62 -2.26
N GLU A 94 13.44 10.35 -3.10
CA GLU A 94 13.20 10.04 -4.51
C GLU A 94 13.31 8.53 -4.82
N LEU A 95 12.15 7.85 -4.82
CA LEU A 95 11.87 6.54 -5.42
C LEU A 95 11.68 5.35 -4.46
N VAL A 96 10.43 4.87 -4.36
CA VAL A 96 10.10 3.53 -3.82
C VAL A 96 9.73 2.58 -4.94
N VAL A 97 10.29 1.37 -4.89
CA VAL A 97 9.85 0.27 -5.76
C VAL A 97 9.05 -0.76 -4.97
N LEU A 98 7.79 -0.97 -5.36
CA LEU A 98 6.96 -2.10 -4.96
C LEU A 98 7.32 -3.28 -5.87
N ASN A 99 7.76 -4.40 -5.29
CA ASN A 99 8.24 -5.56 -6.04
C ASN A 99 7.15 -6.61 -6.26
N GLN A 100 7.02 -7.16 -7.48
CA GLN A 100 6.29 -8.40 -7.84
C GLN A 100 5.25 -8.86 -6.81
N PRO A 101 4.06 -8.25 -6.70
CA PRO A 101 3.21 -8.48 -5.55
C PRO A 101 3.02 -9.97 -5.25
N PHE A 102 2.78 -10.88 -6.22
CA PHE A 102 2.55 -12.29 -5.87
C PHE A 102 2.93 -13.42 -6.88
N SER A 103 3.68 -13.15 -7.95
CA SER A 103 4.11 -14.20 -8.89
C SER A 103 5.48 -14.78 -8.56
N GLN A 104 5.63 -16.12 -8.68
CA GLN A 104 6.89 -16.84 -8.47
C GLN A 104 7.70 -17.09 -9.76
N LEU A 105 7.30 -16.59 -10.93
CA LEU A 105 7.85 -17.11 -12.18
C LEU A 105 8.80 -16.16 -12.92
N ARG A 106 10.07 -16.58 -12.89
CA ARG A 106 11.20 -16.27 -13.78
C ARG A 106 11.77 -14.84 -13.74
N GLY A 107 12.45 -14.53 -12.63
CA GLY A 107 13.41 -13.43 -12.52
C GLY A 107 13.98 -13.34 -11.10
N PRO A 108 15.17 -12.76 -10.90
CA PRO A 108 15.62 -12.41 -9.55
C PRO A 108 14.63 -11.42 -8.95
N ARG A 109 14.14 -11.69 -7.73
CA ARG A 109 13.18 -10.80 -7.05
C ARG A 109 13.90 -9.48 -6.74
N LEU A 110 13.23 -8.32 -6.75
CA LEU A 110 13.94 -7.06 -6.48
C LEU A 110 14.68 -7.06 -5.12
N HIS A 111 14.20 -7.82 -4.13
CA HIS A 111 14.92 -7.95 -2.88
C HIS A 111 16.28 -8.68 -3.04
N GLU A 112 16.39 -9.63 -3.97
CA GLU A 112 17.63 -10.31 -4.34
C GLU A 112 18.53 -9.39 -5.16
N VAL A 113 17.95 -8.65 -6.11
CA VAL A 113 18.65 -7.66 -6.96
C VAL A 113 19.30 -6.56 -6.11
N PHE A 114 18.58 -6.07 -5.10
CA PHE A 114 19.03 -4.97 -4.23
C PHE A 114 19.63 -5.43 -2.90
N GLY A 115 19.69 -6.75 -2.64
CA GLY A 115 20.26 -7.31 -1.42
C GLY A 115 19.55 -6.90 -0.13
N VAL A 116 18.22 -6.78 -0.15
CA VAL A 116 17.38 -6.44 1.02
C VAL A 116 16.62 -7.68 1.52
N ASP A 117 16.29 -7.71 2.82
CA ASP A 117 15.54 -8.83 3.40
C ASP A 117 14.07 -8.85 2.93
N ASN A 118 13.47 -10.05 2.85
CA ASN A 118 12.07 -10.25 2.42
C ASN A 118 11.23 -10.96 3.51
N ASN A 119 11.62 -10.80 4.79
CA ASN A 119 10.92 -11.44 5.91
C ASN A 119 9.62 -10.70 6.30
N SER A 120 9.56 -9.41 5.97
CA SER A 120 8.43 -8.51 6.17
C SER A 120 8.30 -7.62 4.93
N GLY A 121 7.10 -7.11 4.64
CA GLY A 121 6.87 -6.38 3.39
C GLY A 121 5.40 -6.07 3.11
N LEU A 122 5.11 -5.79 1.84
CA LEU A 122 3.81 -5.42 1.31
C LEU A 122 2.67 -6.31 1.82
N SER A 123 2.84 -7.63 1.80
CA SER A 123 1.81 -8.58 2.22
C SER A 123 1.44 -8.42 3.69
N GLY A 124 2.44 -8.16 4.54
CA GLY A 124 2.26 -7.89 5.96
C GLY A 124 1.49 -6.59 6.18
N LEU A 125 1.90 -5.52 5.50
CA LEU A 125 1.24 -4.22 5.53
C LEU A 125 -0.22 -4.31 5.11
N LEU A 126 -0.50 -4.92 3.95
CA LEU A 126 -1.86 -5.04 3.42
C LEU A 126 -2.75 -5.95 4.28
N SER A 127 -2.16 -6.88 5.02
CA SER A 127 -2.88 -7.72 5.99
C SER A 127 -3.08 -7.04 7.36
N GLY A 128 -2.64 -5.78 7.53
CA GLY A 128 -2.67 -5.08 8.82
C GLY A 128 -1.69 -5.63 9.87
N ARG A 129 -0.73 -6.47 9.48
CA ARG A 129 0.32 -6.99 10.35
C ARG A 129 1.42 -5.95 10.50
N ARG A 130 1.66 -5.50 11.73
CA ARG A 130 2.74 -4.58 12.07
C ARG A 130 4.09 -5.30 12.11
N GLY A 131 5.09 -4.68 11.51
CA GLY A 131 6.50 -5.04 11.65
C GLY A 131 7.35 -3.78 11.62
N ASP A 132 8.62 -3.89 12.04
CA ASP A 132 9.65 -2.86 11.91
C ASP A 132 9.68 -2.27 10.49
N SER A 133 10.31 -1.10 10.31
CA SER A 133 10.46 -0.40 9.02
C SER A 133 10.59 -1.37 7.83
N VAL A 134 9.48 -1.59 7.13
CA VAL A 134 9.38 -2.57 6.03
C VAL A 134 9.91 -2.01 4.72
N ILE A 135 9.94 -0.69 4.59
CA ILE A 135 10.62 0.02 3.51
C ILE A 135 12.11 0.01 3.83
N LYS A 136 12.91 -0.53 2.92
CA LYS A 136 14.36 -0.72 3.10
C LYS A 136 15.13 0.21 2.17
N SER A 137 16.14 0.91 2.68
CA SER A 137 17.08 1.63 1.83
C SER A 137 18.03 0.66 1.14
N VAL A 138 18.38 0.96 -0.11
CA VAL A 138 19.32 0.15 -0.89
C VAL A 138 20.76 0.58 -0.59
N LYS A 139 21.61 -0.38 -0.21
CA LYS A 139 23.02 -0.10 0.06
C LYS A 139 23.74 0.33 -1.21
N GLY A 140 24.46 1.45 -1.14
CA GLY A 140 25.27 1.96 -2.26
C GLY A 140 24.49 2.75 -3.30
N ILE A 141 23.17 2.92 -3.14
CA ILE A 141 22.35 3.76 -4.02
C ILE A 141 21.57 4.73 -3.14
N ASN A 142 21.94 6.01 -3.21
CA ASN A 142 21.25 7.05 -2.46
C ASN A 142 19.82 7.22 -2.98
N ASN A 143 18.91 7.56 -2.08
CA ASN A 143 17.50 7.86 -2.34
C ASN A 143 16.67 6.69 -2.87
N LEU A 144 17.24 5.52 -3.14
CA LEU A 144 16.49 4.35 -3.57
C LEU A 144 16.00 3.53 -2.38
N PHE A 145 14.69 3.28 -2.36
CA PHE A 145 14.04 2.45 -1.37
C PHE A 145 13.25 1.31 -2.02
N VAL A 146 13.20 0.17 -1.33
CA VAL A 146 12.49 -1.03 -1.78
C VAL A 146 11.51 -1.43 -0.70
N LEU A 147 10.25 -1.63 -1.10
CA LEU A 147 9.27 -2.31 -0.29
C LEU A 147 9.13 -3.75 -0.82
N PRO A 148 9.78 -4.73 -0.17
CA PRO A 148 9.69 -6.13 -0.56
C PRO A 148 8.25 -6.67 -0.36
N VAL A 149 7.94 -7.80 -0.99
CA VAL A 149 6.62 -8.46 -0.85
C VAL A 149 6.41 -8.98 0.57
N GLY A 150 7.46 -9.49 1.18
CA GLY A 150 7.37 -10.28 2.41
C GLY A 150 6.94 -11.73 2.13
N ILE A 151 6.26 -12.32 3.11
CA ILE A 151 5.68 -13.66 3.03
C ILE A 151 4.50 -13.64 2.05
N GLN A 152 4.52 -14.55 1.07
CA GLN A 152 3.44 -14.67 0.09
C GLN A 152 2.11 -15.02 0.80
N PRO A 153 1.06 -14.22 0.61
CA PRO A 153 -0.27 -14.46 1.15
C PRO A 153 -1.03 -15.48 0.29
N PRO A 154 -2.06 -16.12 0.87
CA PRO A 154 -2.90 -17.07 0.14
C PRO A 154 -3.75 -16.40 -0.93
N ASN A 155 -4.20 -15.16 -0.71
CA ASN A 155 -5.12 -14.43 -1.58
C ASN A 155 -4.48 -13.10 -2.05
N PRO A 156 -3.65 -13.14 -3.10
CA PRO A 156 -2.89 -11.99 -3.57
C PRO A 156 -3.76 -10.85 -4.13
N LEU A 157 -4.71 -11.22 -4.98
CA LEU A 157 -5.55 -10.29 -5.73
C LEU A 157 -6.44 -9.46 -4.79
N GLU A 158 -7.02 -10.10 -3.77
CA GLU A 158 -7.88 -9.44 -2.76
C GLU A 158 -7.14 -8.32 -2.02
N LEU A 159 -5.83 -8.47 -1.78
CA LEU A 159 -5.03 -7.46 -1.10
C LEU A 159 -4.78 -6.24 -2.01
N ILE A 160 -4.57 -6.45 -3.31
CA ILE A 160 -4.35 -5.37 -4.30
C ILE A 160 -5.66 -4.64 -4.58
N GLU A 161 -6.78 -5.38 -4.68
CA GLU A 161 -8.12 -4.81 -4.87
C GLU A 161 -8.60 -4.06 -3.62
N GLY A 162 -8.09 -4.43 -2.44
CA GLY A 162 -8.45 -3.82 -1.18
C GLY A 162 -8.18 -2.31 -1.10
N ALA A 163 -8.90 -1.64 -0.20
CA ALA A 163 -8.68 -0.22 0.09
C ALA A 163 -7.26 0.03 0.65
N ALA A 164 -6.71 -0.93 1.39
CA ALA A 164 -5.37 -0.85 1.99
C ALA A 164 -4.25 -0.60 0.96
N PHE A 165 -4.36 -1.15 -0.25
CA PHE A 165 -3.36 -0.92 -1.28
C PHE A 165 -3.41 0.52 -1.83
N GLY A 166 -4.60 1.07 -2.04
CA GLY A 166 -4.75 2.47 -2.45
C GLY A 166 -4.25 3.44 -1.38
N LEU A 167 -4.55 3.15 -0.11
CA LEU A 167 -4.03 3.89 1.05
C LEU A 167 -2.50 3.89 1.09
N LEU A 168 -1.89 2.72 0.93
CA LEU A 168 -0.44 2.59 0.90
C LEU A 168 0.16 3.40 -0.25
N LEU A 169 -0.39 3.33 -1.47
CA LEU A 169 0.10 4.11 -2.59
C LEU A 169 0.02 5.61 -2.31
N HIS A 170 -1.07 6.08 -1.70
CA HIS A 170 -1.21 7.49 -1.32
C HIS A 170 -0.16 7.90 -0.26
N GLU A 171 0.05 7.09 0.77
CA GLU A 171 1.07 7.33 1.79
C GLU A 171 2.48 7.36 1.17
N LEU A 172 2.79 6.42 0.27
CA LEU A 172 4.06 6.38 -0.44
C LEU A 172 4.24 7.60 -1.34
N LEU A 173 3.22 8.08 -2.03
CA LEU A 173 3.31 9.29 -2.86
C LEU A 173 3.47 10.57 -2.04
N ASN A 174 3.00 10.59 -0.79
CA ASN A 174 3.26 11.71 0.14
C ASN A 174 4.70 11.70 0.67
N LYS A 175 5.34 10.52 0.67
CA LYS A 175 6.70 10.32 1.14
C LYS A 175 7.73 10.26 0.02
N PHE A 176 7.34 9.97 -1.21
CA PHE A 176 8.28 9.76 -2.31
C PHE A 176 7.81 10.45 -3.58
N ASP A 177 8.75 11.12 -4.27
CA ASP A 177 8.44 11.81 -5.53
C ASP A 177 7.95 10.84 -6.61
N HIS A 178 8.46 9.61 -6.58
CA HIS A 178 8.10 8.55 -7.51
C HIS A 178 7.89 7.23 -6.78
N VAL A 179 6.85 6.49 -7.20
CA VAL A 179 6.58 5.13 -6.75
C VAL A 179 6.44 4.25 -7.98
N VAL A 180 7.33 3.27 -8.11
CA VAL A 180 7.30 2.29 -9.21
C VAL A 180 6.72 0.99 -8.67
N VAL A 181 5.72 0.46 -9.36
CA VAL A 181 5.12 -0.82 -9.03
C VAL A 181 5.52 -1.86 -10.06
N ASP A 182 6.44 -2.73 -9.67
CA ASP A 182 6.78 -3.90 -10.44
C ASP A 182 5.68 -4.95 -10.29
N THR A 183 5.26 -5.51 -11.42
CA THR A 183 4.11 -6.42 -11.51
C THR A 183 4.49 -7.68 -12.27
N PRO A 184 3.81 -8.82 -12.00
CA PRO A 184 3.97 -10.01 -12.82
C PRO A 184 3.65 -9.72 -14.29
N ALA A 185 4.26 -10.48 -15.21
CA ALA A 185 3.87 -10.39 -16.62
C ALA A 185 2.38 -10.69 -16.80
N ALA A 186 1.74 -9.99 -17.73
CA ALA A 186 0.29 -10.08 -17.96
C ALA A 186 -0.20 -11.50 -18.26
N ASP A 187 0.64 -12.35 -18.83
CA ASP A 187 0.32 -13.75 -19.14
C ASP A 187 0.15 -14.63 -17.89
N PHE A 188 0.64 -14.19 -16.72
CA PHE A 188 0.59 -14.97 -15.47
C PHE A 188 -0.66 -14.69 -14.63
N GLY A 189 -1.49 -13.71 -15.00
CA GLY A 189 -2.72 -13.42 -14.29
C GLY A 189 -3.10 -11.95 -14.30
N ALA A 190 -4.19 -11.64 -13.60
CA ALA A 190 -4.76 -10.30 -13.55
C ALA A 190 -4.03 -9.34 -12.59
N ASP A 191 -3.11 -9.83 -11.76
CA ASP A 191 -2.47 -9.04 -10.69
C ASP A 191 -1.86 -7.74 -11.22
N GLY A 192 -1.14 -7.81 -12.36
CA GLY A 192 -0.52 -6.62 -12.96
C GLY A 192 -1.53 -5.62 -13.50
N LEU A 193 -2.62 -6.09 -14.10
CA LEU A 193 -3.70 -5.22 -14.59
C LEU A 193 -4.43 -4.53 -13.44
N VAL A 194 -4.74 -5.29 -12.38
CA VAL A 194 -5.43 -4.77 -11.20
C VAL A 194 -4.53 -3.78 -10.44
N ALA A 195 -3.26 -4.10 -10.24
CA ALA A 195 -2.30 -3.19 -9.64
C ALA A 195 -2.13 -1.91 -10.48
N ALA A 196 -2.01 -2.04 -11.81
CA ALA A 196 -1.90 -0.92 -12.72
C ALA A 196 -3.11 0.01 -12.64
N ALA A 197 -4.34 -0.53 -12.56
CA ALA A 197 -5.56 0.27 -12.40
C ALA A 197 -5.57 1.13 -11.13
N ARG A 198 -4.83 0.73 -10.09
CA ARG A 198 -4.68 1.50 -8.85
C ARG A 198 -3.53 2.50 -8.90
N CYS A 199 -2.70 2.44 -9.93
CA CYS A 199 -1.61 3.36 -10.20
C CYS A 199 -2.06 4.47 -11.18
N GLY A 200 -1.30 5.56 -11.25
CA GLY A 200 -1.60 6.66 -12.19
C GLY A 200 -1.17 6.37 -13.64
N VAL A 201 -0.02 5.71 -13.81
CA VAL A 201 0.62 5.49 -15.11
C VAL A 201 1.10 4.05 -15.24
N ALA A 202 0.87 3.45 -16.39
CA ALA A 202 1.36 2.11 -16.74
C ALA A 202 2.41 2.20 -17.87
N LEU A 203 3.55 1.55 -17.66
CA LEU A 203 4.58 1.34 -18.68
C LEU A 203 4.63 -0.15 -19.02
N ILE A 204 4.50 -0.49 -20.30
CA ILE A 204 4.50 -1.88 -20.74
C ILE A 204 5.91 -2.24 -21.20
N VAL A 205 6.44 -3.38 -20.74
CA VAL A 205 7.70 -3.92 -21.22
C VAL A 205 7.41 -5.17 -22.06
N ALA A 206 7.82 -5.16 -23.32
CA ALA A 206 7.62 -6.25 -24.26
C ALA A 206 8.97 -6.83 -24.71
N ARG A 207 9.14 -8.14 -24.56
CA ARG A 207 10.35 -8.82 -25.01
C ARG A 207 10.33 -9.01 -26.53
N GLN A 208 11.39 -8.54 -27.19
CA GLN A 208 11.56 -8.67 -28.63
C GLN A 208 11.53 -10.14 -29.04
N ASN A 209 10.88 -10.42 -30.17
CA ASN A 209 10.75 -11.76 -30.75
C ASN A 209 10.08 -12.82 -29.85
N SER A 210 9.51 -12.42 -28.71
CA SER A 210 8.89 -13.34 -27.74
C SER A 210 7.42 -13.03 -27.48
N VAL A 211 6.98 -11.80 -27.75
CA VAL A 211 5.58 -11.35 -27.55
C VAL A 211 4.87 -11.25 -28.90
N ARG A 212 3.65 -11.78 -29.00
CA ARG A 212 2.82 -11.62 -30.20
C ARG A 212 2.19 -10.22 -30.20
N VAL A 213 2.09 -9.62 -31.37
CA VAL A 213 1.52 -8.27 -31.54
C VAL A 213 0.08 -8.20 -31.06
N ASP A 214 -0.72 -9.25 -31.27
CA ASP A 214 -2.12 -9.29 -30.87
C ASP A 214 -2.28 -9.32 -29.34
N ASP A 215 -1.43 -10.07 -28.64
CA ASP A 215 -1.42 -10.14 -27.17
C ASP A 215 -1.01 -8.77 -26.58
N LEU A 216 -0.02 -8.11 -27.17
CA LEU A 216 0.38 -6.75 -26.78
C LEU A 216 -0.75 -5.73 -27.00
N LYS A 217 -1.47 -5.81 -28.12
CA LYS A 217 -2.62 -4.94 -28.39
C LYS A 217 -3.75 -5.19 -27.38
N ALA A 218 -4.02 -6.45 -27.05
CA ALA A 218 -5.02 -6.81 -26.05
C ALA A 218 -4.65 -6.24 -24.67
N LEU A 219 -3.37 -6.30 -24.28
CA LEU A 219 -2.89 -5.70 -23.03
C LEU A 219 -3.04 -4.18 -23.02
N VAL A 220 -2.65 -3.50 -24.10
CA VAL A 220 -2.83 -2.04 -24.23
C VAL A 220 -4.31 -1.66 -24.12
N GLN A 221 -5.20 -2.43 -24.76
CA GLN A 221 -6.63 -2.19 -24.71
C GLN A 221 -7.19 -2.42 -23.29
N ALA A 222 -6.78 -3.48 -22.60
CA ALA A 222 -7.20 -3.76 -21.23
C ALA A 222 -6.75 -2.66 -20.26
N LEU A 223 -5.50 -2.19 -20.37
CA LEU A 223 -4.98 -1.09 -19.55
C LEU A 223 -5.69 0.23 -19.86
N SER A 224 -5.95 0.52 -21.14
CA SER A 224 -6.64 1.75 -21.56
C SER A 224 -8.11 1.77 -21.14
N ALA A 225 -8.71 0.61 -20.86
CA ALA A 225 -10.05 0.50 -20.28
C ALA A 225 -10.07 0.70 -18.75
N SER A 226 -8.90 0.71 -18.11
CA SER A 226 -8.74 1.01 -16.69
C SER A 226 -8.54 2.51 -16.46
N THR A 227 -8.39 2.90 -15.19
CA THR A 227 -8.03 4.26 -14.77
C THR A 227 -6.55 4.62 -15.03
N ALA A 228 -5.71 3.64 -15.37
CA ALA A 228 -4.29 3.87 -15.62
C ALA A 228 -4.04 4.52 -16.99
N LYS A 229 -3.20 5.55 -17.04
CA LYS A 229 -2.71 6.10 -18.31
C LYS A 229 -1.57 5.24 -18.85
N VAL A 230 -1.71 4.68 -20.05
CA VAL A 230 -0.61 3.99 -20.72
C VAL A 230 0.40 5.02 -21.23
N ALA A 231 1.61 5.03 -20.67
CA ALA A 231 2.69 5.93 -21.10
C ALA A 231 3.31 5.49 -22.42
N GLY A 232 3.40 4.17 -22.65
CA GLY A 232 3.99 3.59 -23.85
C GLY A 232 4.43 2.14 -23.65
N VAL A 233 5.10 1.62 -24.68
CA VAL A 233 5.70 0.28 -24.69
C VAL A 233 7.21 0.40 -24.86
N VAL A 234 7.98 -0.25 -23.98
CA VAL A 234 9.42 -0.43 -24.10
C VAL A 234 9.69 -1.81 -24.67
N MET A 235 10.37 -1.86 -25.80
CA MET A 235 10.88 -3.11 -26.37
C MET A 235 12.21 -3.46 -25.70
N ASN A 236 12.31 -4.65 -25.10
CA ASN A 236 13.53 -5.15 -24.49
C ASN A 236 14.08 -6.36 -25.26
N GLU A 237 15.40 -6.44 -25.42
CA GLU A 237 16.06 -7.55 -26.14
C GLU A 237 16.36 -8.76 -25.23
N TYR A 238 16.21 -8.60 -23.91
CA TYR A 238 16.54 -9.60 -22.89
C TYR A 238 15.33 -10.11 -22.10
#